data_AF-A0A921QZJ3-F1
#
_entry.id   AF-A0A921QZJ3-F1
#
_cell.length_a   1.000
_cell.length_b   1.000
_cell.length_c   1.000
_cell.angle_alpha   90.00
_cell.angle_beta   90.00
_cell.angle_gamma   90.00
#
_symmetry.space_group_name_H-M   'P 1'
#
loop_
_entity.id
_entity.type
_entity.pdbx_description
1 polymer ?
#
loop_
_entity_poly.entity_id
_entity_poly.type
_entity_poly.pdbx_seq_one_letter_code
_entity_poly.pdbx_strand_id
1 'polypeptide(L)'
;MAMANKASSGARSPLSLVVAMALCCFFYVLGAWQRSGYGKGDRIAAAVTRQTACGDGSAAVAAEHSFETHHGGAAGINASTSLPFGADAPPPTFPPCAAALADHTPCHDQDRAMKFPRKNMVYRERHCPADGDRLRCLVPAPPGYVTPFPWPRSRDYVPFANAPYKSLTVEKAVQNWVQYEGAVFRFPGGGTQFPQGADKYIDQLGSIVPFAGGHVRTVLDTGCGVASLGAYLDARGVIAMSFAPRDSHEAQVQFALERGVPAFIGVLGSVKLPFPPRSFDMAHCSRCLIPWGGNDGMYMMEIDRVLRPGGYWVLSGPPINWKTNHKAWERTEADLSAEQQRIEEYAAMLCWEKVTEVREIGIWRKQLDPSAAGCPARPPVRTCHDANPDDVWYKNMETCVTPPATSGAGELQPFPARLTAVPPRISAGAVPGFTTESYEEENRRWERHVAAYKKVNYKLNSERYRNIMDMNAGVGGFAAAIFSPKSWVMNVVPTAAELSTLGVVYERGLIGMYHDWCEAFSTYPRTYDLIHANGIFTLYKDRCKMEDILLEMDRILRPEGTVILRDHVDILLKVQRTVKGMRWKTLLANHEDSPNIPEKVLFAVKLYWTAGEGSEEKKKTDSSSVAGKDS
;
A
#
# COMPACT_ATOMS: atom_id res chain seq x y z
N MET A 1 45.10 -45.02 -31.92
CA MET A 1 46.34 -44.27 -31.61
C MET A 1 45.96 -42.83 -31.35
N ALA A 2 45.99 -42.41 -30.09
CA ALA A 2 45.67 -41.05 -29.66
C ALA A 2 46.95 -40.20 -29.67
N MET A 3 46.89 -39.00 -30.25
CA MET A 3 47.85 -37.93 -29.98
C MET A 3 47.22 -36.97 -28.97
N ALA A 4 47.85 -36.88 -27.80
CA ALA A 4 47.48 -35.98 -26.72
C ALA A 4 48.09 -34.58 -26.95
N ASN A 5 47.26 -33.54 -26.93
CA ASN A 5 47.71 -32.15 -26.83
C ASN A 5 47.82 -31.74 -25.36
N LYS A 6 49.01 -31.31 -24.97
CA LYS A 6 49.36 -30.74 -23.66
C LYS A 6 48.64 -29.41 -23.44
N ALA A 7 47.86 -29.29 -22.37
CA ALA A 7 47.45 -28.00 -21.80
C ALA A 7 48.44 -27.59 -20.71
N SER A 8 49.11 -26.45 -20.87
CA SER A 8 49.99 -25.85 -19.87
C SER A 8 49.16 -25.06 -18.85
N SER A 9 49.13 -25.53 -17.60
CA SER A 9 48.60 -24.77 -16.46
C SER A 9 49.62 -23.70 -16.03
N GLY A 10 49.38 -22.44 -16.40
CA GLY A 10 50.15 -21.31 -15.87
C GLY A 10 49.79 -21.07 -14.41
N ALA A 11 50.72 -21.36 -13.50
CA ALA A 11 50.61 -21.00 -12.10
C ALA A 11 50.54 -19.45 -11.98
N ARG A 12 49.45 -18.93 -11.42
CA ARG A 12 49.29 -17.49 -11.18
C ARG A 12 50.33 -17.04 -10.15
N SER A 13 51.20 -16.13 -10.55
CA SER A 13 52.21 -15.52 -9.67
C SER A 13 51.55 -14.94 -8.40
N PRO A 14 52.15 -15.12 -7.21
CA PRO A 14 51.65 -14.57 -5.95
C PRO A 14 51.49 -13.05 -6.00
N LEU A 15 52.24 -12.36 -6.88
CA LEU A 15 52.11 -10.92 -7.11
C LEU A 15 50.75 -10.55 -7.73
N SER A 16 50.19 -11.39 -8.60
CA SER A 16 48.88 -11.13 -9.23
C SER A 16 47.71 -11.21 -8.24
N LEU A 17 47.82 -12.09 -7.24
CA LEU A 17 46.85 -12.23 -6.16
C LEU A 17 46.88 -11.03 -5.21
N VAL A 18 48.09 -10.52 -4.91
CA VAL A 18 48.26 -9.31 -4.08
C VAL A 18 47.69 -8.08 -4.80
N VAL A 19 47.96 -7.92 -6.10
CA VAL A 19 47.40 -6.81 -6.90
C VAL A 19 45.87 -6.88 -6.98
N ALA A 20 45.30 -8.08 -7.16
CA ALA A 20 43.86 -8.26 -7.18
C ALA A 20 43.21 -7.92 -5.82
N MET A 21 43.81 -8.34 -4.70
CA MET A 21 43.32 -7.97 -3.37
C MET A 21 43.45 -6.46 -3.12
N ALA A 22 44.57 -5.84 -3.50
CA ALA A 22 44.76 -4.40 -3.35
C ALA A 22 43.74 -3.60 -4.16
N LEU A 23 43.43 -4.01 -5.39
CA LEU A 23 42.39 -3.40 -6.22
C LEU A 23 40.98 -3.60 -5.60
N CYS A 24 40.67 -4.79 -5.10
CA CYS A 24 39.40 -5.05 -4.41
C CYS A 24 39.24 -4.16 -3.16
N CYS A 25 40.29 -4.03 -2.35
CA CYS A 25 40.29 -3.14 -1.19
C CYS A 25 40.16 -1.66 -1.60
N PHE A 26 40.87 -1.25 -2.65
CA PHE A 26 40.80 0.12 -3.16
C PHE A 26 39.39 0.47 -3.67
N PHE A 27 38.77 -0.40 -4.48
CA PHE A 27 37.40 -0.17 -4.96
C PHE A 27 36.35 -0.29 -3.86
N TYR A 28 36.57 -1.14 -2.84
CA TYR A 28 35.72 -1.20 -1.66
C TYR A 28 35.77 0.11 -0.86
N VAL A 29 36.98 0.65 -0.62
CA VAL A 29 37.17 1.93 0.08
C VAL A 29 36.65 3.11 -0.75
N LEU A 30 36.87 3.10 -2.07
CA LEU A 30 36.32 4.11 -2.99
C LEU A 30 34.78 4.08 -3.01
N GLY A 31 34.19 2.88 -3.03
CA GLY A 31 32.75 2.67 -2.92
C GLY A 31 32.18 3.12 -1.57
N ALA A 32 32.91 2.87 -0.47
CA ALA A 32 32.55 3.36 0.86
C ALA A 32 32.67 4.89 0.98
N TRP A 33 33.65 5.49 0.31
CA TRP A 33 33.83 6.95 0.25
C TRP A 33 32.77 7.63 -0.62
N GLN A 34 32.37 7.03 -1.75
CA GLN A 34 31.22 7.51 -2.54
C GLN A 34 29.88 7.34 -1.81
N ARG A 35 29.77 6.38 -0.88
CA ARG A 35 28.61 6.24 0.02
C ARG A 35 28.51 7.39 1.03
N SER A 36 29.61 8.06 1.40
CA SER A 36 29.61 9.15 2.40
C SER A 36 29.32 10.55 1.83
N GLY A 37 28.92 10.66 0.56
CA GLY A 37 28.75 11.90 -0.20
C GLY A 37 28.05 13.05 0.54
N TYR A 38 28.85 13.85 1.24
CA TYR A 38 28.49 15.14 1.81
C TYR A 38 28.73 16.25 0.77
N GLY A 39 27.77 17.16 0.62
CA GLY A 39 28.11 18.56 0.31
C GLY A 39 27.84 19.13 -1.09
N LYS A 40 26.95 18.58 -1.92
CA LYS A 40 26.47 19.29 -3.14
C LYS A 40 24.96 19.27 -3.41
N GLY A 41 24.17 18.49 -2.66
CA GLY A 41 22.71 18.32 -2.87
C GLY A 41 21.84 19.51 -2.46
N ASP A 42 22.32 20.33 -1.51
CA ASP A 42 21.53 21.41 -0.90
C ASP A 42 21.15 22.53 -1.88
N ARG A 43 21.99 22.77 -2.90
CA ARG A 43 21.70 23.80 -3.91
C ARG A 43 20.58 23.38 -4.87
N ILE A 44 20.41 22.08 -5.14
CA ILE A 44 19.34 21.58 -6.03
C ILE A 44 18.02 21.52 -5.28
N ALA A 45 18.00 21.00 -4.05
CA ALA A 45 16.81 21.03 -3.19
C ALA A 45 16.32 22.46 -2.95
N ALA A 46 17.23 23.40 -2.63
CA ALA A 46 16.88 24.80 -2.44
C ALA A 46 16.52 25.54 -3.74
N ALA A 47 17.01 25.11 -4.92
CA ALA A 47 16.64 25.68 -6.21
C ALA A 47 15.27 25.19 -6.68
N VAL A 48 14.99 23.92 -6.46
CA VAL A 48 13.71 23.28 -6.73
C VAL A 48 12.61 23.80 -5.80
N THR A 49 12.94 24.11 -4.54
CA THR A 49 12.05 24.80 -3.59
C THR A 49 11.93 26.31 -3.88
N ARG A 50 12.95 26.93 -4.49
CA ARG A 50 12.87 28.35 -4.92
C ARG A 50 12.08 28.56 -6.20
N GLN A 51 12.10 27.60 -7.14
CA GLN A 51 11.24 27.65 -8.33
C GLN A 51 9.74 27.57 -8.00
N THR A 52 9.39 27.10 -6.81
CA THR A 52 8.02 27.15 -6.26
C THR A 52 7.71 28.43 -5.48
N ALA A 53 8.70 29.30 -5.25
CA ALA A 53 8.54 30.55 -4.51
C ALA A 53 8.72 31.76 -5.44
N CYS A 54 7.76 32.01 -6.33
CA CYS A 54 7.53 33.32 -6.93
C CYS A 54 6.06 33.44 -7.37
N GLY A 55 5.38 34.38 -6.71
CA GLY A 55 3.97 34.75 -6.85
C GLY A 55 3.57 35.68 -5.71
N ASP A 56 4.26 36.83 -5.65
CA ASP A 56 4.07 38.05 -4.83
C ASP A 56 4.28 38.06 -3.29
N GLY A 57 5.30 38.83 -2.87
CA GLY A 57 5.12 39.88 -1.84
C GLY A 57 5.47 39.62 -0.37
N SER A 58 6.77 39.59 -0.05
CA SER A 58 7.42 40.01 1.22
C SER A 58 7.01 39.44 2.61
N ALA A 59 8.01 38.79 3.24
CA ALA A 59 8.36 38.79 4.67
C ALA A 59 7.37 38.22 5.71
N ALA A 60 7.54 36.95 6.08
CA ALA A 60 7.32 36.49 7.46
C ALA A 60 8.21 35.28 7.79
N VAL A 61 9.01 35.47 8.82
CA VAL A 61 9.91 34.50 9.47
C VAL A 61 9.08 33.49 10.27
N ALA A 62 9.53 32.23 10.28
CA ALA A 62 9.18 31.12 11.19
C ALA A 62 7.97 31.34 12.13
N ALA A 63 6.80 30.87 11.73
CA ALA A 63 5.67 30.68 12.64
C ALA A 63 5.74 29.26 13.24
N GLU A 64 6.21 29.20 14.47
CA GLU A 64 6.00 28.10 15.40
C GLU A 64 4.50 27.77 15.46
N HIS A 65 4.12 26.50 15.31
CA HIS A 65 2.72 26.07 15.26
C HIS A 65 2.01 26.24 16.62
N SER A 66 1.47 27.44 16.82
CA SER A 66 0.43 27.76 17.79
C SER A 66 -0.95 27.45 17.19
N PHE A 67 -1.74 26.62 17.86
CA PHE A 67 -3.19 26.58 17.65
C PHE A 67 -3.80 27.75 18.42
N GLU A 68 -3.74 28.96 17.87
CA GLU A 68 -4.53 30.08 18.38
C GLU A 68 -5.87 30.15 17.65
N THR A 69 -6.93 30.07 18.44
CA THR A 69 -8.33 30.19 17.99
C THR A 69 -8.70 31.66 17.95
N HIS A 70 -8.86 32.24 16.76
CA HIS A 70 -9.57 33.51 16.62
C HIS A 70 -11.08 33.26 16.66
N HIS A 71 -11.64 33.19 17.87
CA HIS A 71 -13.08 33.39 18.10
C HIS A 71 -13.29 34.51 19.10
N GLY A 72 -13.28 35.75 18.60
CA GLY A 72 -13.97 36.85 19.25
C GLY A 72 -15.47 36.74 18.93
N GLY A 73 -16.27 36.33 19.91
CA GLY A 73 -17.72 36.22 19.78
C GLY A 73 -18.31 35.33 20.87
N ALA A 74 -18.88 35.94 21.90
CA ALA A 74 -19.33 35.33 23.14
C ALA A 74 -20.30 34.13 22.98
N ALA A 75 -19.85 32.94 23.36
CA ALA A 75 -20.61 31.91 24.05
C ALA A 75 -19.60 30.91 24.67
N GLY A 76 -19.41 30.97 25.98
CA GLY A 76 -18.39 30.19 26.69
C GLY A 76 -18.57 28.69 26.55
N ILE A 77 -17.61 28.03 25.90
CA ILE A 77 -17.40 26.59 26.02
C ILE A 77 -16.39 26.41 27.15
N ASN A 78 -16.89 26.12 28.35
CA ASN A 78 -16.05 25.73 29.48
C ASN A 78 -15.32 24.43 29.13
N ALA A 79 -14.03 24.54 28.82
CA ALA A 79 -13.08 23.44 28.86
C ALA A 79 -12.77 23.11 30.33
N SER A 80 -13.75 22.61 31.07
CA SER A 80 -13.56 22.11 32.44
C SER A 80 -14.71 21.19 32.85
N THR A 81 -14.69 19.97 32.33
CA THR A 81 -15.36 18.83 32.98
C THR A 81 -14.38 17.67 32.99
N SER A 82 -13.52 17.68 34.01
CA SER A 82 -12.82 16.49 34.49
C SER A 82 -13.85 15.45 34.94
N LEU A 83 -14.06 14.42 34.13
CA LEU A 83 -14.86 13.24 34.50
C LEU A 83 -13.94 12.11 35.01
N PRO A 84 -14.42 11.28 35.97
CA PRO A 84 -13.58 10.55 36.92
C PRO A 84 -13.14 9.17 36.42
N PHE A 85 -12.67 9.05 35.18
CA PHE A 85 -12.12 7.78 34.69
C PHE A 85 -10.59 7.76 34.81
N GLY A 86 -10.12 7.34 35.98
CA GLY A 86 -8.72 6.93 36.20
C GLY A 86 -7.66 8.04 36.07
N ALA A 87 -8.04 9.30 36.29
CA ALA A 87 -7.18 10.48 36.13
C ALA A 87 -5.90 10.47 37.00
N ASP A 88 -5.84 9.64 38.04
CA ASP A 88 -4.72 9.63 39.00
C ASP A 88 -3.52 8.80 38.55
N ALA A 89 -3.68 7.90 37.59
CA ALA A 89 -2.56 7.11 37.07
C ALA A 89 -1.94 7.80 35.84
N PRO A 90 -0.60 7.83 35.72
CA PRO A 90 0.06 8.43 34.56
C PRO A 90 -0.39 7.74 33.25
N PRO A 91 -0.32 8.45 32.11
CA PRO A 91 -0.55 7.82 30.81
C PRO A 91 0.50 6.72 30.57
N PRO A 92 0.16 5.63 29.87
CA PRO A 92 1.12 4.59 29.53
C PRO A 92 2.26 5.19 28.68
N THR A 93 3.50 4.81 28.97
CA THR A 93 4.67 5.28 28.22
C THR A 93 5.11 4.24 27.20
N PHE A 94 5.35 4.67 25.97
CA PHE A 94 5.87 3.81 24.91
C PHE A 94 7.31 4.22 24.57
N PRO A 95 8.31 3.34 24.79
CA PRO A 95 9.69 3.65 24.43
C PRO A 95 9.85 3.69 22.90
N PRO A 96 10.87 4.41 22.38
CA PRO A 96 11.22 4.31 20.97
C PRO A 96 11.80 2.92 20.65
N CYS A 97 11.44 2.36 19.51
CA CYS A 97 12.10 1.17 18.97
C CYS A 97 13.54 1.51 18.55
N ALA A 98 14.39 0.49 18.41
CA ALA A 98 15.73 0.66 17.85
C ALA A 98 15.68 1.29 16.45
N ALA A 99 16.65 2.13 16.11
CA ALA A 99 16.71 2.81 14.82
C ALA A 99 16.69 1.84 13.62
N ALA A 100 17.28 0.65 13.77
CA ALA A 100 17.27 -0.41 12.75
C ALA A 100 15.86 -0.95 12.43
N LEU A 101 14.88 -0.71 13.30
CA LEU A 101 13.48 -1.10 13.11
C LEU A 101 12.66 -0.02 12.39
N ALA A 102 13.29 1.03 11.83
CA ALA A 102 12.60 2.08 11.10
C ALA A 102 11.69 1.54 9.98
N ASP A 103 12.07 0.44 9.34
CA ASP A 103 11.30 -0.22 8.26
C ASP A 103 10.77 -1.60 8.66
N HIS A 104 10.48 -1.76 9.95
CA HIS A 104 9.91 -2.98 10.50
C HIS A 104 8.48 -3.20 9.98
N THR A 105 8.26 -4.37 9.37
CA THR A 105 6.93 -4.84 8.94
C THR A 105 6.63 -6.13 9.70
N PRO A 106 5.85 -6.09 10.79
CA PRO A 106 5.81 -7.19 11.75
C PRO A 106 5.45 -8.53 11.12
N CYS A 107 4.48 -8.57 10.21
CA CYS A 107 4.03 -9.82 9.59
C CYS A 107 4.80 -10.25 8.35
N HIS A 108 5.84 -9.50 7.95
CA HIS A 108 6.71 -9.82 6.82
C HIS A 108 8.18 -9.83 7.27
N ASP A 109 8.42 -10.26 8.51
CA ASP A 109 9.74 -10.37 9.10
C ASP A 109 10.55 -11.47 8.40
N GLN A 110 11.79 -11.16 8.02
CA GLN A 110 12.63 -12.05 7.22
C GLN A 110 13.03 -13.31 7.99
N ASP A 111 13.44 -13.17 9.25
CA ASP A 111 13.89 -14.32 10.05
C ASP A 111 12.74 -15.27 10.35
N ARG A 112 11.53 -14.74 10.56
CA ARG A 112 10.32 -15.55 10.69
C ARG A 112 9.95 -16.22 9.38
N ALA A 113 9.93 -15.48 8.28
CA ALA A 113 9.63 -15.97 6.94
C ALA A 113 10.46 -17.20 6.57
N MET A 114 11.76 -17.18 6.88
CA MET A 114 12.71 -18.25 6.53
C MET A 114 12.46 -19.58 7.27
N LYS A 115 11.57 -19.61 8.27
CA LYS A 115 11.16 -20.83 8.98
C LYS A 115 10.08 -21.63 8.24
N PHE A 116 9.48 -21.05 7.20
CA PHE A 116 8.37 -21.65 6.46
C PHE A 116 8.82 -22.31 5.16
N PRO A 117 8.01 -23.24 4.59
CA PRO A 117 8.35 -23.92 3.34
C PRO A 117 8.57 -22.96 2.17
N ARG A 118 9.55 -23.28 1.31
CA ARG A 118 9.80 -22.53 0.06
C ARG A 118 8.80 -22.85 -1.05
N LYS A 119 8.16 -24.02 -0.99
CA LYS A 119 7.16 -24.46 -1.96
C LYS A 119 6.03 -23.42 -2.00
N ASN A 120 5.55 -23.09 -3.20
CA ASN A 120 4.44 -22.16 -3.42
C ASN A 120 4.62 -20.81 -2.73
N MET A 121 5.86 -20.34 -2.58
CA MET A 121 6.16 -19.04 -1.97
C MET A 121 5.59 -18.85 -0.54
N VAL A 122 5.26 -19.92 0.17
CA VAL A 122 4.68 -19.87 1.53
C VAL A 122 5.56 -19.05 2.47
N TYR A 123 6.88 -19.19 2.38
CA TYR A 123 7.83 -18.37 3.14
C TYR A 123 7.72 -16.86 2.92
N ARG A 124 7.16 -16.38 1.80
CA ARG A 124 6.93 -14.95 1.53
C ARG A 124 5.51 -14.49 1.85
N GLU A 125 4.66 -15.39 2.32
CA GLU A 125 3.35 -15.01 2.83
C GLU A 125 3.49 -14.24 4.14
N ARG A 126 2.35 -13.69 4.56
CA ARG A 126 2.23 -12.98 5.81
C ARG A 126 2.33 -13.98 6.97
N HIS A 127 3.32 -13.78 7.84
CA HIS A 127 3.54 -14.54 9.07
C HIS A 127 3.64 -13.57 10.24
N CYS A 128 2.54 -13.35 10.98
CA CYS A 128 2.50 -12.39 12.08
C CYS A 128 3.16 -12.90 13.37
N PRO A 129 3.71 -11.99 14.22
CA PRO A 129 4.17 -12.36 15.55
C PRO A 129 2.99 -12.80 16.43
N ALA A 130 3.23 -13.79 17.30
CA ALA A 130 2.31 -14.11 18.37
C ALA A 130 2.22 -12.94 19.37
N ASP A 131 1.18 -12.90 20.21
CA ASP A 131 0.89 -11.77 21.10
C ASP A 131 2.04 -11.38 22.03
N GLY A 132 2.84 -12.36 22.48
CA GLY A 132 4.01 -12.14 23.33
C GLY A 132 5.22 -11.54 22.61
N ASP A 133 5.30 -11.69 21.28
CA ASP A 133 6.45 -11.26 20.46
C ASP A 133 6.23 -9.90 19.79
N ARG A 134 5.07 -9.27 20.04
CA ARG A 134 4.73 -7.97 19.45
C ARG A 134 5.55 -6.86 20.09
N LEU A 135 6.14 -6.02 19.25
CA LEU A 135 6.86 -4.84 19.70
C LEU A 135 5.92 -3.87 20.41
N ARG A 136 6.27 -3.47 21.63
CA ARG A 136 5.55 -2.47 22.44
C ARG A 136 6.32 -1.15 22.48
N CYS A 137 6.78 -0.69 21.32
CA CYS A 137 7.57 0.52 21.14
C CYS A 137 7.10 1.31 19.92
N LEU A 138 7.39 2.61 19.89
CA LEU A 138 7.06 3.48 18.76
C LEU A 138 8.15 3.38 17.71
N VAL A 139 7.79 3.15 16.44
CA VAL A 139 8.77 3.04 15.35
C VAL A 139 9.26 4.43 14.94
N PRO A 140 10.58 4.72 15.04
CA PRO A 140 11.12 6.04 14.72
C PRO A 140 11.05 6.35 13.23
N ALA A 141 10.94 7.64 12.88
CA ALA A 141 11.23 8.10 11.54
C ALA A 141 12.75 8.13 11.28
N PRO A 142 13.20 7.94 10.03
CA PRO A 142 14.60 8.13 9.70
C PRO A 142 15.01 9.61 9.91
N PRO A 143 16.28 9.88 10.27
CA PRO A 143 16.79 11.23 10.39
C PRO A 143 16.58 12.06 9.12
N GLY A 144 16.04 13.26 9.25
CA GLY A 144 15.77 14.15 8.13
C GLY A 144 14.58 13.76 7.26
N TYR A 145 13.72 12.84 7.71
CA TYR A 145 12.44 12.54 7.05
C TYR A 145 11.64 13.82 6.80
N VAL A 146 11.06 13.94 5.61
CA VAL A 146 10.24 15.09 5.22
C VAL A 146 8.89 14.64 4.67
N THR A 147 7.91 15.53 4.70
CA THR A 147 6.62 15.30 4.04
C THR A 147 6.85 15.04 2.53
N PRO A 148 6.21 14.02 1.93
CA PRO A 148 6.29 13.80 0.48
C PRO A 148 5.85 15.01 -0.33
N PHE A 149 6.31 15.09 -1.58
CA PHE A 149 5.81 16.10 -2.51
C PHE A 149 4.29 15.94 -2.74
N PRO A 150 3.55 17.02 -3.05
CA PRO A 150 2.15 16.89 -3.45
C PRO A 150 1.99 16.06 -4.74
N TRP A 151 0.86 15.37 -4.88
CA TRP A 151 0.52 14.67 -6.13
C TRP A 151 0.21 15.68 -7.24
N PRO A 152 0.67 15.48 -8.49
CA PRO A 152 1.33 14.28 -9.04
C PRO A 152 2.86 14.31 -8.94
N ARG A 153 3.47 15.30 -8.29
CA ARG A 153 4.93 15.40 -8.26
C ARG A 153 5.59 14.26 -7.47
N SER A 154 4.95 13.76 -6.42
CA SER A 154 5.42 12.55 -5.70
C SER A 154 5.44 11.30 -6.57
N ARG A 155 4.66 11.26 -7.66
CA ARG A 155 4.71 10.17 -8.65
C ARG A 155 6.13 9.98 -9.18
N ASP A 156 6.85 11.07 -9.43
CA ASP A 156 8.14 11.03 -10.11
C ASP A 156 9.32 11.29 -9.17
N TYR A 157 9.07 11.80 -7.95
CA TYR A 157 10.12 12.18 -7.01
C TYR A 157 9.82 11.74 -5.58
N VAL A 158 10.82 11.16 -4.91
CA VAL A 158 10.78 10.85 -3.47
C VAL A 158 12.01 11.44 -2.81
N PRO A 159 11.89 12.17 -1.67
CA PRO A 159 13.04 12.60 -0.90
C PRO A 159 13.91 11.42 -0.45
N PHE A 160 15.24 11.51 -0.65
CA PHE A 160 16.16 10.42 -0.31
C PHE A 160 16.06 10.03 1.18
N ALA A 161 15.90 11.01 2.06
CA ALA A 161 15.81 10.81 3.50
C ALA A 161 14.61 9.96 3.94
N ASN A 162 13.56 9.85 3.11
CA ASN A 162 12.36 9.08 3.47
C ASN A 162 12.57 7.57 3.34
N ALA A 163 13.45 7.14 2.44
CA ALA A 163 13.81 5.75 2.20
C ALA A 163 15.29 5.67 1.77
N PRO A 164 16.26 5.85 2.68
CA PRO A 164 17.67 6.12 2.36
C PRO A 164 18.47 4.89 1.87
N TYR A 165 17.92 4.15 0.90
CA TYR A 165 18.46 2.90 0.35
C TYR A 165 18.90 3.09 -1.09
N LYS A 166 20.19 2.84 -1.38
CA LYS A 166 20.77 2.98 -2.74
C LYS A 166 20.83 1.65 -3.51
N SER A 167 20.60 0.51 -2.85
CA SER A 167 20.62 -0.84 -3.43
C SER A 167 19.86 -0.92 -4.76
N LEU A 168 18.58 -0.52 -4.77
CA LEU A 168 17.73 -0.57 -5.95
C LEU A 168 18.25 0.32 -7.10
N THR A 169 18.84 1.48 -6.77
CA THR A 169 19.42 2.40 -7.78
C THR A 169 20.65 1.83 -8.45
N VAL A 170 21.39 0.94 -7.78
CA VAL A 170 22.58 0.28 -8.33
C VAL A 170 22.15 -0.93 -9.16
N GLU A 171 21.29 -1.79 -8.62
CA GLU A 171 20.93 -3.05 -9.27
C GLU A 171 20.00 -2.87 -10.48
N LYS A 172 19.14 -1.84 -10.46
CA LYS A 172 18.16 -1.56 -11.52
C LYS A 172 18.52 -0.33 -12.35
N ALA A 173 19.76 0.16 -12.24
CA ALA A 173 20.24 1.34 -12.97
C ALA A 173 19.94 1.27 -14.47
N VAL A 174 20.24 0.13 -15.11
CA VAL A 174 20.06 -0.08 -16.55
C VAL A 174 18.59 -0.12 -16.97
N GLN A 175 17.67 -0.42 -16.04
CA GLN A 175 16.23 -0.55 -16.32
C GLN A 175 15.46 0.76 -16.12
N ASN A 176 16.13 1.84 -15.67
CA ASN A 176 15.52 3.14 -15.38
C ASN A 176 14.32 3.06 -14.42
N TRP A 177 14.36 2.17 -13.42
CA TRP A 177 13.29 2.10 -12.41
C TRP A 177 13.35 3.31 -11.46
N VAL A 178 14.55 3.61 -11.00
CA VAL A 178 14.83 4.65 -10.02
C VAL A 178 16.23 5.21 -10.25
N GLN A 179 16.37 6.53 -10.14
CA GLN A 179 17.64 7.25 -10.28
C GLN A 179 17.89 8.06 -9.01
N TYR A 180 19.10 7.98 -8.47
CA TYR A 180 19.51 8.80 -7.33
C TYR A 180 20.05 10.15 -7.84
N GLU A 181 19.38 11.25 -7.47
CA GLU A 181 19.74 12.63 -7.83
C GLU A 181 20.14 13.43 -6.58
N GLY A 182 20.92 12.82 -5.68
CA GLY A 182 21.46 13.47 -4.47
C GLY A 182 20.44 13.61 -3.34
N ALA A 183 19.54 14.59 -3.43
CA ALA A 183 18.54 14.85 -2.38
C ALA A 183 17.23 14.06 -2.61
N VAL A 184 17.03 13.54 -3.82
CA VAL A 184 15.81 12.85 -4.23
C VAL A 184 16.14 11.58 -5.02
N PHE A 185 15.20 10.65 -5.00
CA PHE A 185 15.05 9.64 -6.03
C PHE A 185 14.11 10.15 -7.11
N ARG A 186 14.44 9.87 -8.37
CA ARG A 186 13.60 10.12 -9.53
C ARG A 186 13.10 8.81 -10.13
N PHE A 187 11.83 8.76 -10.47
CA PHE A 187 11.13 7.60 -11.05
C PHE A 187 10.63 7.96 -12.45
N PRO A 188 11.39 7.67 -13.52
CA PRO A 188 11.02 8.07 -14.88
C PRO A 188 9.90 7.20 -15.50
N GLY A 189 9.24 6.35 -14.70
CA GLY A 189 8.26 5.38 -15.18
C GLY A 189 8.87 4.23 -15.97
N GLY A 190 10.19 4.05 -15.92
CA GLY A 190 10.90 2.98 -16.61
C GLY A 190 10.64 1.60 -15.99
N GLY A 191 11.19 0.59 -16.65
CA GLY A 191 10.89 -0.81 -16.39
C GLY A 191 11.53 -1.70 -17.44
N THR A 192 11.80 -2.96 -17.12
CA THR A 192 12.19 -3.94 -18.17
C THR A 192 11.13 -4.01 -19.26
N GLN A 193 9.84 -3.99 -18.88
CA GLN A 193 8.71 -3.96 -19.82
C GLN A 193 8.22 -2.54 -20.15
N PHE A 194 8.85 -1.52 -19.57
CA PHE A 194 8.55 -0.12 -19.85
C PHE A 194 9.80 0.60 -20.41
N PRO A 195 10.45 0.09 -21.47
CA PRO A 195 11.70 0.66 -21.97
C PRO A 195 11.54 2.09 -22.48
N GLN A 196 10.32 2.47 -22.87
CA GLN A 196 9.97 3.84 -23.28
C GLN A 196 9.13 4.60 -22.24
N GLY A 197 8.96 4.03 -21.03
CA GLY A 197 8.10 4.56 -19.96
C GLY A 197 6.72 3.89 -19.88
N ALA A 198 6.17 3.83 -18.67
CA ALA A 198 4.89 3.21 -18.37
C ALA A 198 3.72 3.88 -19.10
N ASP A 199 3.78 5.20 -19.32
CA ASP A 199 2.73 5.95 -20.04
C ASP A 199 2.53 5.41 -21.47
N LYS A 200 3.61 5.21 -22.23
CA LYS A 200 3.54 4.67 -23.60
C LYS A 200 3.06 3.22 -23.64
N TYR A 201 3.40 2.44 -22.61
CA TYR A 201 2.87 1.09 -22.47
C TYR A 201 1.35 1.12 -22.22
N ILE A 202 0.88 2.02 -21.36
CA ILE A 202 -0.54 2.24 -21.10
C ILE A 202 -1.26 2.74 -22.36
N ASP A 203 -0.63 3.58 -23.18
CA ASP A 203 -1.20 3.99 -24.49
C ASP A 203 -1.37 2.80 -25.44
N GLN A 204 -0.37 1.92 -25.51
CA GLN A 204 -0.48 0.70 -26.31
C GLN A 204 -1.62 -0.20 -25.81
N LEU A 205 -1.76 -0.36 -24.48
CA LEU A 205 -2.89 -1.09 -23.89
C LEU A 205 -4.23 -0.39 -24.15
N GLY A 206 -4.27 0.94 -24.13
CA GLY A 206 -5.46 1.75 -24.34
C GLY A 206 -6.08 1.59 -25.73
N SER A 207 -5.33 1.06 -26.70
CA SER A 207 -5.87 0.70 -28.02
C SER A 207 -6.83 -0.51 -27.98
N ILE A 208 -6.78 -1.31 -26.91
CA ILE A 208 -7.54 -2.57 -26.75
C ILE A 208 -8.41 -2.53 -25.49
N VAL A 209 -7.85 -2.06 -24.38
CA VAL A 209 -8.53 -1.92 -23.09
C VAL A 209 -9.08 -0.50 -22.97
N PRO A 210 -10.41 -0.32 -22.82
CA PRO A 210 -11.03 0.99 -22.79
C PRO A 210 -10.84 1.64 -21.41
N PHE A 211 -9.66 2.20 -21.15
CA PHE A 211 -9.40 2.99 -19.93
C PHE A 211 -10.19 4.30 -19.93
N ALA A 212 -10.52 4.83 -21.11
CA ALA A 212 -11.43 5.97 -21.24
C ALA A 212 -12.89 5.54 -20.97
N GLY A 213 -13.69 6.46 -20.42
CA GLY A 213 -15.12 6.24 -20.19
C GLY A 213 -15.48 5.57 -18.86
N GLY A 214 -14.50 5.16 -18.05
CA GLY A 214 -14.73 4.75 -16.65
C GLY A 214 -15.27 3.33 -16.44
N HIS A 215 -15.33 2.51 -17.50
CA HIS A 215 -15.72 1.09 -17.39
C HIS A 215 -14.63 0.24 -16.73
N VAL A 216 -13.37 0.44 -17.15
CA VAL A 216 -12.20 -0.10 -16.44
C VAL A 216 -11.77 0.94 -15.42
N ARG A 217 -11.91 0.63 -14.13
CA ARG A 217 -11.59 1.56 -13.04
C ARG A 217 -10.71 0.94 -11.97
N THR A 218 -10.90 -0.32 -11.60
CA THR A 218 -10.04 -1.01 -10.60
C THR A 218 -9.12 -2.03 -11.27
N VAL A 219 -7.82 -1.90 -11.03
CA VAL A 219 -6.78 -2.81 -11.57
C VAL A 219 -6.06 -3.54 -10.44
N LEU A 220 -5.87 -4.85 -10.56
CA LEU A 220 -4.95 -5.62 -9.72
C LEU A 220 -3.60 -5.72 -10.43
N ASP A 221 -2.53 -5.18 -9.84
CA ASP A 221 -1.20 -5.17 -10.44
C ASP A 221 -0.22 -6.04 -9.65
N THR A 222 0.07 -7.21 -10.19
CA THR A 222 0.83 -8.27 -9.52
C THR A 222 2.33 -8.19 -9.88
N GLY A 223 3.20 -8.23 -8.87
CA GLY A 223 4.65 -8.16 -9.08
C GLY A 223 5.12 -6.76 -9.50
N CYS A 224 4.43 -5.74 -9.01
CA CYS A 224 4.48 -4.35 -9.46
C CYS A 224 5.84 -3.62 -9.29
N GLY A 225 6.77 -4.16 -8.49
CA GLY A 225 8.01 -3.49 -8.13
C GLY A 225 7.76 -2.15 -7.45
N VAL A 226 8.14 -1.05 -8.12
CA VAL A 226 7.87 0.34 -7.66
C VAL A 226 6.49 0.86 -8.08
N ALA A 227 5.61 0.01 -8.63
CA ALA A 227 4.25 0.31 -9.08
C ALA A 227 4.16 1.38 -10.18
N SER A 228 5.09 1.35 -11.15
CA SER A 228 5.08 2.29 -12.29
C SER A 228 3.80 2.24 -13.12
N LEU A 229 3.20 1.06 -13.32
CA LEU A 229 1.91 0.96 -14.02
C LEU A 229 0.83 1.74 -13.26
N GLY A 230 0.62 1.42 -11.98
CA GLY A 230 -0.39 2.08 -11.15
C GLY A 230 -0.20 3.58 -11.05
N ALA A 231 1.05 4.03 -10.94
CA ALA A 231 1.41 5.44 -10.90
C ALA A 231 0.96 6.25 -12.13
N TYR A 232 0.97 5.63 -13.32
CA TYR A 232 0.62 6.29 -14.58
C TYR A 232 -0.82 6.00 -15.03
N LEU A 233 -1.45 4.92 -14.54
CA LEU A 233 -2.88 4.65 -14.73
C LEU A 233 -3.78 5.69 -14.05
N ASP A 234 -3.33 6.30 -12.96
CA ASP A 234 -4.07 7.34 -12.21
C ASP A 234 -4.51 8.50 -13.14
N ALA A 235 -3.65 8.90 -14.08
CA ALA A 235 -3.95 9.93 -15.07
C ALA A 235 -5.05 9.54 -16.07
N ARG A 236 -5.39 8.25 -16.18
CA ARG A 236 -6.50 7.72 -16.99
C ARG A 236 -7.77 7.50 -16.18
N GLY A 237 -7.80 7.95 -14.92
CA GLY A 237 -8.94 7.71 -14.02
C GLY A 237 -9.04 6.25 -13.56
N VAL A 238 -7.95 5.48 -13.66
CA VAL A 238 -7.88 4.07 -13.29
C VAL A 238 -7.02 3.93 -12.04
N ILE A 239 -7.53 3.27 -11.01
CA ILE A 239 -6.81 3.04 -9.76
C ILE A 239 -6.32 1.60 -9.70
N ALA A 240 -5.01 1.42 -9.52
CA ALA A 240 -4.40 0.11 -9.38
C ALA A 240 -4.10 -0.19 -7.91
N MET A 241 -4.52 -1.36 -7.45
CA MET A 241 -4.01 -1.98 -6.22
C MET A 241 -2.80 -2.85 -6.59
N SER A 242 -1.61 -2.35 -6.29
CA SER A 242 -0.37 -3.02 -6.63
C SER A 242 0.14 -3.89 -5.47
N PHE A 243 0.72 -5.05 -5.74
CA PHE A 243 1.39 -5.83 -4.69
C PHE A 243 2.63 -6.57 -5.16
N ALA A 244 3.56 -6.75 -4.23
CA ALA A 244 4.78 -7.50 -4.40
C ALA A 244 5.28 -8.00 -3.03
N PRO A 245 6.07 -9.09 -3.01
CA PRO A 245 6.65 -9.57 -1.75
C PRO A 245 7.62 -8.54 -1.18
N ARG A 246 7.89 -8.60 0.13
CA ARG A 246 9.00 -7.84 0.73
C ARG A 246 10.29 -8.24 0.03
N ASP A 247 10.98 -7.26 -0.55
CA ASP A 247 12.13 -7.51 -1.41
C ASP A 247 13.43 -7.62 -0.63
N SER A 248 14.40 -8.35 -1.19
CA SER A 248 15.77 -8.45 -0.67
C SER A 248 16.59 -7.19 -0.89
N HIS A 249 16.13 -6.31 -1.79
CA HIS A 249 16.85 -5.10 -2.21
C HIS A 249 16.42 -3.87 -1.43
N GLU A 250 15.59 -4.04 -0.40
CA GLU A 250 15.04 -3.00 0.47
C GLU A 250 14.27 -1.92 -0.32
N ALA A 251 12.94 -1.91 -0.15
CA ALA A 251 12.03 -0.77 -0.36
C ALA A 251 11.25 -0.69 -1.68
N GLN A 252 11.12 -1.72 -2.53
CA GLN A 252 10.29 -1.61 -3.75
C GLN A 252 8.85 -1.13 -3.51
N VAL A 253 8.10 -1.85 -2.66
CA VAL A 253 6.72 -1.46 -2.28
C VAL A 253 6.73 -0.18 -1.45
N GLN A 254 7.74 0.03 -0.61
CA GLN A 254 7.89 1.28 0.15
C GLN A 254 8.05 2.50 -0.76
N PHE A 255 8.81 2.41 -1.86
CA PHE A 255 8.91 3.48 -2.84
C PHE A 255 7.57 3.76 -3.51
N ALA A 256 6.78 2.73 -3.86
CA ALA A 256 5.43 2.93 -4.38
C ALA A 256 4.58 3.75 -3.39
N LEU A 257 4.62 3.39 -2.11
CA LEU A 257 3.89 4.07 -1.04
C LEU A 257 4.39 5.49 -0.77
N GLU A 258 5.70 5.73 -0.81
CA GLU A 258 6.33 7.06 -0.70
C GLU A 258 6.00 7.98 -1.87
N ARG A 259 5.81 7.41 -3.07
CA ARG A 259 5.33 8.13 -4.26
C ARG A 259 3.84 8.49 -4.18
N GLY A 260 3.09 7.82 -3.31
CA GLY A 260 1.64 7.99 -3.17
C GLY A 260 0.80 7.08 -4.08
N VAL A 261 1.34 5.91 -4.44
CA VAL A 261 0.68 4.89 -5.28
C VAL A 261 0.10 3.79 -4.38
N PRO A 262 -1.16 3.34 -4.59
CA PRO A 262 -1.73 2.27 -3.77
C PRO A 262 -0.96 0.96 -3.92
N ALA A 263 -0.40 0.46 -2.82
CA ALA A 263 0.30 -0.80 -2.80
C ALA A 263 0.22 -1.51 -1.45
N PHE A 264 0.53 -2.81 -1.43
CA PHE A 264 0.73 -3.57 -0.20
C PHE A 264 1.75 -4.69 -0.39
N ILE A 265 2.27 -5.20 0.72
CA ILE A 265 3.21 -6.33 0.72
C ILE A 265 2.42 -7.63 0.66
N GLY A 266 2.61 -8.42 -0.39
CA GLY A 266 1.88 -9.67 -0.59
C GLY A 266 2.49 -10.53 -1.67
N VAL A 267 2.01 -11.77 -1.78
CA VAL A 267 2.44 -12.74 -2.80
C VAL A 267 1.26 -13.60 -3.20
N LEU A 268 1.27 -14.11 -4.43
CA LEU A 268 0.45 -15.25 -4.81
C LEU A 268 1.19 -16.52 -4.40
N GLY A 269 0.79 -17.10 -3.27
CA GLY A 269 1.42 -18.28 -2.69
C GLY A 269 0.46 -19.47 -2.56
N SER A 270 -0.06 -19.67 -1.36
CA SER A 270 -1.03 -20.70 -0.98
C SER A 270 -2.30 -20.14 -0.38
N VAL A 271 -2.29 -18.89 0.11
CA VAL A 271 -3.46 -18.21 0.71
C VAL A 271 -4.18 -17.32 -0.32
N LYS A 272 -5.52 -17.26 -0.27
CA LYS A 272 -6.36 -16.39 -1.11
C LYS A 272 -5.98 -14.91 -0.89
N LEU A 273 -6.05 -14.11 -1.94
CA LEU A 273 -5.92 -12.65 -1.83
C LEU A 273 -7.08 -12.09 -1.00
N PRO A 274 -6.85 -11.03 -0.18
CA PRO A 274 -7.82 -10.48 0.76
C PRO A 274 -8.89 -9.60 0.07
N PHE A 275 -9.33 -10.02 -1.11
CA PHE A 275 -10.33 -9.37 -1.94
C PHE A 275 -11.50 -10.34 -2.17
N PRO A 276 -12.75 -9.86 -2.16
CA PRO A 276 -13.89 -10.68 -2.52
C PRO A 276 -13.83 -11.03 -4.02
N PRO A 277 -14.60 -12.04 -4.46
CA PRO A 277 -14.73 -12.33 -5.88
C PRO A 277 -15.24 -11.11 -6.66
N ARG A 278 -14.83 -11.00 -7.93
CA ARG A 278 -15.26 -9.92 -8.84
C ARG A 278 -14.92 -8.54 -8.24
N SER A 279 -13.68 -8.30 -7.83
CA SER A 279 -13.23 -7.01 -7.31
C SER A 279 -12.68 -6.09 -8.41
N PHE A 280 -12.00 -6.67 -9.40
CA PHE A 280 -11.21 -5.91 -10.37
C PHE A 280 -11.79 -5.95 -11.79
N ASP A 281 -11.73 -4.82 -12.48
CA ASP A 281 -12.09 -4.69 -13.90
C ASP A 281 -10.94 -5.22 -14.81
N MET A 282 -9.71 -5.19 -14.31
CA MET A 282 -8.54 -5.75 -14.99
C MET A 282 -7.51 -6.29 -13.99
N ALA A 283 -6.83 -7.38 -14.35
CA ALA A 283 -5.66 -7.89 -13.66
C ALA A 283 -4.44 -7.84 -14.58
N HIS A 284 -3.30 -7.43 -14.04
CA HIS A 284 -2.07 -7.22 -14.79
C HIS A 284 -0.88 -7.90 -14.10
N CYS A 285 -0.01 -8.49 -14.92
CA CYS A 285 1.34 -8.88 -14.53
C CYS A 285 2.32 -8.53 -15.64
N SER A 286 3.44 -7.92 -15.25
CA SER A 286 4.57 -7.65 -16.15
C SER A 286 5.84 -8.27 -15.55
N ARG A 287 6.32 -9.38 -16.13
CA ARG A 287 7.47 -10.16 -15.62
C ARG A 287 7.41 -10.43 -14.12
N CYS A 288 6.22 -10.76 -13.60
CA CYS A 288 6.01 -10.97 -12.16
C CYS A 288 6.63 -12.26 -11.60
N LEU A 289 7.25 -13.10 -12.45
CA LEU A 289 7.88 -14.38 -12.09
C LEU A 289 6.92 -15.38 -11.42
N ILE A 290 5.62 -15.24 -11.70
CA ILE A 290 4.60 -16.18 -11.24
C ILE A 290 4.48 -17.30 -12.27
N PRO A 291 4.62 -18.56 -11.86
CA PRO A 291 4.37 -19.69 -12.75
C PRO A 291 2.85 -19.88 -12.92
N TRP A 292 2.23 -19.09 -13.79
CA TRP A 292 0.77 -19.01 -13.94
C TRP A 292 0.10 -20.36 -14.21
N GLY A 293 0.70 -21.21 -15.04
CA GLY A 293 0.24 -22.58 -15.29
C GLY A 293 0.71 -23.63 -14.26
N GLY A 294 1.42 -23.23 -13.21
CA GLY A 294 1.86 -24.11 -12.13
C GLY A 294 0.74 -24.38 -11.10
N ASN A 295 0.98 -25.34 -10.20
CA ASN A 295 0.03 -25.74 -9.15
C ASN A 295 -1.38 -26.00 -9.68
N ASP A 296 -1.46 -26.75 -10.79
CA ASP A 296 -2.71 -27.09 -11.46
C ASP A 296 -3.58 -25.86 -11.84
N GLY A 297 -2.93 -24.74 -12.18
CA GLY A 297 -3.58 -23.49 -12.59
C GLY A 297 -4.16 -22.66 -11.44
N MET A 298 -3.84 -23.00 -10.18
CA MET A 298 -4.38 -22.35 -8.97
C MET A 298 -4.25 -20.81 -8.99
N TYR A 299 -3.12 -20.27 -9.48
CA TYR A 299 -2.94 -18.81 -9.54
C TYR A 299 -3.87 -18.15 -10.56
N MET A 300 -4.11 -18.79 -11.70
CA MET A 300 -5.07 -18.29 -12.69
C MET A 300 -6.51 -18.40 -12.17
N MET A 301 -6.84 -19.44 -11.41
CA MET A 301 -8.13 -19.57 -10.73
C MET A 301 -8.35 -18.47 -9.68
N GLU A 302 -7.31 -18.09 -8.95
CA GLU A 302 -7.38 -16.97 -8.00
C GLU A 302 -7.57 -15.61 -8.71
N ILE A 303 -6.89 -15.40 -9.84
CA ILE A 303 -7.15 -14.22 -10.69
C ILE A 303 -8.58 -14.27 -11.25
N ASP A 304 -9.06 -15.43 -11.69
CA ASP A 304 -10.44 -15.59 -12.16
C ASP A 304 -11.45 -15.22 -11.09
N ARG A 305 -11.24 -15.66 -9.85
CA ARG A 305 -12.10 -15.34 -8.71
C ARG A 305 -12.23 -13.83 -8.53
N VAL A 306 -11.11 -13.09 -8.49
CA VAL A 306 -11.13 -11.64 -8.22
C VAL A 306 -11.42 -10.79 -9.46
N LEU A 307 -11.34 -11.34 -10.67
CA LEU A 307 -11.64 -10.64 -11.91
C LEU A 307 -13.15 -10.67 -12.21
N ARG A 308 -13.71 -9.53 -12.59
CA ARG A 308 -15.12 -9.42 -13.01
C ARG A 308 -15.38 -10.14 -14.33
N PRO A 309 -16.59 -10.69 -14.55
CA PRO A 309 -17.03 -11.06 -15.90
C PRO A 309 -16.87 -9.89 -16.86
N GLY A 310 -16.33 -10.15 -18.06
CA GLY A 310 -16.00 -9.12 -19.05
C GLY A 310 -14.66 -8.40 -18.79
N GLY A 311 -14.02 -8.62 -17.65
CA GLY A 311 -12.75 -8.01 -17.27
C GLY A 311 -11.55 -8.57 -18.03
N TYR A 312 -10.43 -7.85 -17.99
CA TYR A 312 -9.22 -8.15 -18.76
C TYR A 312 -8.12 -8.76 -17.91
N TRP A 313 -7.42 -9.76 -18.42
CA TRP A 313 -6.15 -10.21 -17.89
C TRP A 313 -5.03 -9.89 -18.87
N VAL A 314 -4.00 -9.18 -18.39
CA VAL A 314 -2.85 -8.76 -19.19
C VAL A 314 -1.58 -9.38 -18.63
N LEU A 315 -0.90 -10.16 -19.46
CA LEU A 315 0.40 -10.76 -19.14
C LEU A 315 1.46 -10.21 -20.10
N SER A 316 2.50 -9.60 -19.53
CA SER A 316 3.59 -8.98 -20.28
C SER A 316 4.95 -9.58 -19.95
N GLY A 317 5.71 -9.94 -20.99
CA GLY A 317 7.00 -10.63 -20.88
C GLY A 317 6.88 -12.16 -21.06
N PRO A 318 7.87 -12.94 -20.61
CA PRO A 318 7.86 -14.39 -20.79
C PRO A 318 6.58 -15.03 -20.22
N PRO A 319 5.95 -15.98 -20.92
CA PRO A 319 6.41 -16.58 -22.17
C PRO A 319 5.93 -15.88 -23.47
N ILE A 320 5.19 -14.78 -23.38
CA ILE A 320 4.52 -14.15 -24.54
C ILE A 320 5.53 -13.68 -25.59
N ASN A 321 5.30 -14.00 -26.87
CA ASN A 321 6.23 -13.71 -27.96
C ASN A 321 7.63 -14.33 -27.76
N TRP A 322 7.69 -15.54 -27.19
CA TRP A 322 8.94 -16.28 -26.99
C TRP A 322 9.71 -16.57 -28.29
N LYS A 323 9.01 -16.72 -29.42
CA LYS A 323 9.64 -17.01 -30.73
C LYS A 323 10.72 -15.99 -31.08
N THR A 324 10.47 -14.72 -30.77
CA THR A 324 11.42 -13.63 -31.02
C THR A 324 12.46 -13.46 -29.90
N ASN A 325 12.10 -13.79 -28.66
CA ASN A 325 12.84 -13.35 -27.48
C ASN A 325 13.55 -14.45 -26.66
N HIS A 326 13.35 -15.72 -26.97
CA HIS A 326 13.88 -16.85 -26.18
C HIS A 326 15.39 -16.73 -25.90
N LYS A 327 16.18 -16.29 -26.89
CA LYS A 327 17.64 -16.08 -26.75
C LYS A 327 17.98 -15.01 -25.73
N ALA A 328 17.26 -13.89 -25.74
CA ALA A 328 17.49 -12.78 -24.82
C ALA A 328 17.09 -13.12 -23.38
N TRP A 329 16.23 -14.13 -23.19
CA TRP A 329 15.80 -14.60 -21.87
C TRP A 329 16.58 -15.81 -21.38
N GLU A 330 17.56 -16.30 -22.16
CA GLU A 330 18.37 -17.48 -21.82
C GLU A 330 17.51 -18.71 -21.49
N ARG A 331 16.39 -18.87 -22.19
CA ARG A 331 15.46 -20.00 -22.04
C ARG A 331 15.25 -20.71 -23.36
N THR A 332 14.93 -21.99 -23.31
CA THR A 332 14.72 -22.80 -24.52
C THR A 332 13.32 -22.52 -25.10
N GLU A 333 13.20 -22.66 -26.43
CA GLU A 333 11.91 -22.53 -27.11
C GLU A 333 10.88 -23.53 -26.58
N ALA A 334 11.30 -24.77 -26.32
CA ALA A 334 10.42 -25.83 -25.80
C ALA A 334 9.84 -25.48 -24.42
N ASP A 335 10.67 -24.95 -23.52
CA ASP A 335 10.24 -24.53 -22.18
C ASP A 335 9.21 -23.38 -22.25
N LEU A 336 9.52 -22.32 -23.01
CA LEU A 336 8.64 -21.16 -23.17
C LEU A 336 7.35 -21.51 -23.91
N SER A 337 7.42 -22.33 -24.96
CA SER A 337 6.25 -22.81 -25.69
C SER A 337 5.34 -23.64 -24.79
N ALA A 338 5.90 -24.55 -23.98
CA ALA A 338 5.13 -25.35 -23.04
C ALA A 338 4.52 -24.51 -21.90
N GLU A 339 5.21 -23.46 -21.44
CA GLU A 339 4.66 -22.50 -20.48
C GLU A 339 3.48 -21.71 -21.08
N GLN A 340 3.63 -21.15 -22.28
CA GLN A 340 2.55 -20.40 -22.94
C GLN A 340 1.36 -21.32 -23.24
N GLN A 341 1.60 -22.52 -23.76
CA GLN A 341 0.54 -23.49 -24.05
C GLN A 341 -0.28 -23.82 -22.80
N ARG A 342 0.38 -24.08 -21.66
CA ARG A 342 -0.33 -24.32 -20.39
C ARG A 342 -1.18 -23.13 -19.97
N ILE A 343 -0.66 -21.91 -20.09
CA ILE A 343 -1.44 -20.69 -19.79
C ILE A 343 -2.67 -20.62 -20.69
N GLU A 344 -2.53 -20.90 -21.99
CA GLU A 344 -3.65 -20.87 -22.94
C GLU A 344 -4.68 -21.98 -22.67
N GLU A 345 -4.24 -23.18 -22.28
CA GLU A 345 -5.12 -24.28 -21.85
C GLU A 345 -5.92 -23.90 -20.60
N TYR A 346 -5.29 -23.32 -19.58
CA TYR A 346 -5.97 -22.85 -18.37
C TYR A 346 -6.90 -21.67 -18.66
N ALA A 347 -6.48 -20.72 -19.50
CA ALA A 347 -7.34 -19.61 -19.93
C ALA A 347 -8.61 -20.13 -20.64
N ALA A 348 -8.46 -21.08 -21.57
CA ALA A 348 -9.59 -21.70 -22.25
C ALA A 348 -10.50 -22.47 -21.27
N MET A 349 -9.93 -23.20 -20.31
CA MET A 349 -10.66 -23.91 -19.26
C MET A 349 -11.46 -22.96 -18.35
N LEU A 350 -10.90 -21.78 -18.06
CA LEU A 350 -11.55 -20.70 -17.30
C LEU A 350 -12.52 -19.86 -18.14
N CYS A 351 -12.77 -20.23 -19.40
CA CYS A 351 -13.61 -19.47 -20.34
C CYS A 351 -13.09 -18.05 -20.58
N TRP A 352 -11.79 -17.89 -20.75
CA TRP A 352 -11.19 -16.63 -21.16
C TRP A 352 -10.89 -16.68 -22.65
N GLU A 353 -11.31 -15.64 -23.38
CA GLU A 353 -10.94 -15.46 -24.78
C GLU A 353 -9.61 -14.71 -24.88
N LYS A 354 -8.73 -15.15 -25.77
CA LYS A 354 -7.53 -14.39 -26.10
C LYS A 354 -7.91 -13.28 -27.07
N VAL A 355 -7.89 -12.03 -26.60
CA VAL A 355 -8.27 -10.85 -27.39
C VAL A 355 -7.18 -10.55 -28.41
N THR A 356 -5.92 -10.50 -27.97
CA THR A 356 -4.79 -10.23 -28.84
C THR A 356 -3.46 -10.61 -28.20
N GLU A 357 -2.43 -10.76 -29.03
CA GLU A 357 -1.04 -10.81 -28.63
C GLU A 357 -0.27 -9.78 -29.48
N VAL A 358 0.27 -8.75 -28.85
CA VAL A 358 0.98 -7.66 -29.53
C VAL A 358 2.34 -7.47 -28.88
N ARG A 359 3.41 -7.79 -29.63
CA ARG A 359 4.77 -7.83 -29.08
C ARG A 359 4.79 -8.75 -27.86
N GLU A 360 5.36 -8.32 -26.74
CA GLU A 360 5.44 -9.11 -25.51
C GLU A 360 4.21 -8.99 -24.61
N ILE A 361 3.04 -8.60 -25.15
CA ILE A 361 1.81 -8.38 -24.38
C ILE A 361 0.74 -9.35 -24.86
N GLY A 362 0.29 -10.23 -23.96
CA GLY A 362 -0.87 -11.08 -24.15
C GLY A 362 -2.07 -10.50 -23.39
N ILE A 363 -3.21 -10.41 -24.06
CA ILE A 363 -4.45 -9.90 -23.45
C ILE A 363 -5.55 -10.95 -23.61
N TRP A 364 -6.14 -11.32 -22.49
CA TRP A 364 -7.34 -12.16 -22.41
C TRP A 364 -8.49 -11.38 -21.81
N ARG A 365 -9.71 -11.82 -22.13
CA ARG A 365 -10.93 -11.30 -21.54
C ARG A 365 -11.74 -12.45 -20.95
N LYS A 366 -12.15 -12.30 -19.70
CA LYS A 366 -13.06 -13.23 -19.04
C LYS A 366 -14.44 -13.09 -19.68
N GLN A 367 -15.04 -14.19 -20.12
CA GLN A 367 -16.37 -14.15 -20.74
C GLN A 367 -17.43 -13.58 -19.77
N LEU A 368 -18.42 -12.88 -20.33
CA LEU A 368 -19.53 -12.32 -19.55
C LEU A 368 -20.45 -13.43 -19.03
N ASP A 369 -20.72 -14.42 -19.88
CA ASP A 369 -21.56 -15.57 -19.57
C ASP A 369 -20.81 -16.88 -19.83
N PRO A 370 -20.42 -17.63 -18.79
CA PRO A 370 -19.77 -18.93 -18.92
C PRO A 370 -20.66 -20.03 -19.51
N SER A 371 -21.98 -19.80 -19.64
CA SER A 371 -22.94 -20.72 -20.25
C SER A 371 -23.16 -20.47 -21.75
N ALA A 372 -22.64 -19.36 -22.29
CA ALA A 372 -22.67 -19.08 -23.72
C ALA A 372 -21.84 -20.10 -24.52
N ALA A 373 -22.26 -20.36 -25.76
CA ALA A 373 -21.76 -21.41 -26.67
C ALA A 373 -20.28 -21.34 -27.10
N GLY A 374 -19.43 -20.57 -26.39
CA GLY A 374 -18.01 -20.38 -26.66
C GLY A 374 -17.04 -20.97 -25.63
N CYS A 375 -17.52 -21.50 -24.50
CA CYS A 375 -16.67 -22.25 -23.56
C CYS A 375 -16.43 -23.67 -24.08
N PRO A 376 -15.17 -24.14 -24.21
CA PRO A 376 -14.89 -25.53 -24.56
C PRO A 376 -15.61 -26.51 -23.61
N ALA A 377 -16.04 -27.65 -24.12
CA ALA A 377 -16.60 -28.73 -23.31
C ALA A 377 -15.57 -29.11 -22.23
N ARG A 378 -15.83 -28.67 -20.99
CA ARG A 378 -14.91 -28.78 -19.86
C ARG A 378 -14.61 -30.27 -19.58
N PRO A 379 -13.35 -30.68 -19.41
CA PRO A 379 -13.06 -31.72 -18.42
C PRO A 379 -13.63 -31.23 -17.08
N PRO A 380 -14.28 -32.06 -16.24
CA PRO A 380 -14.94 -31.58 -15.03
C PRO A 380 -13.92 -30.89 -14.09
N VAL A 381 -13.90 -29.55 -14.11
CA VAL A 381 -13.14 -28.75 -13.15
C VAL A 381 -13.98 -28.64 -11.90
N ARG A 382 -13.38 -28.92 -10.75
CA ARG A 382 -14.05 -28.83 -9.46
C ARG A 382 -14.59 -27.41 -9.27
N THR A 383 -15.84 -27.30 -8.83
CA THR A 383 -16.43 -26.03 -8.42
C THR A 383 -16.13 -25.81 -6.93
N CYS A 384 -15.82 -24.57 -6.54
CA CYS A 384 -15.62 -24.25 -5.13
C CYS A 384 -16.97 -24.34 -4.40
N HIS A 385 -17.01 -25.05 -3.28
CA HIS A 385 -18.20 -25.16 -2.43
C HIS A 385 -18.01 -24.32 -1.16
N ASP A 386 -17.94 -23.00 -1.35
CA ASP A 386 -17.85 -22.05 -0.25
C ASP A 386 -19.26 -21.55 0.09
N ALA A 387 -19.71 -21.77 1.34
CA ALA A 387 -20.98 -21.24 1.81
C ALA A 387 -21.03 -19.71 1.79
N ASN A 388 -19.87 -19.07 1.99
CA ASN A 388 -19.67 -17.64 1.82
C ASN A 388 -18.43 -17.39 0.95
N PRO A 389 -18.59 -16.97 -0.32
CA PRO A 389 -17.47 -16.77 -1.23
C PRO A 389 -16.63 -15.52 -0.89
N ASP A 390 -17.10 -14.65 0.01
CA ASP A 390 -16.35 -13.51 0.52
C ASP A 390 -15.45 -13.85 1.73
N ASP A 391 -15.63 -15.03 2.35
CA ASP A 391 -14.77 -15.49 3.45
C ASP A 391 -13.42 -15.94 2.88
N VAL A 392 -12.47 -15.00 2.77
CA VAL A 392 -11.17 -15.20 2.13
C VAL A 392 -9.98 -15.03 3.08
N TRP A 393 -10.19 -14.44 4.26
CA TRP A 393 -9.11 -14.12 5.20
C TRP A 393 -8.46 -15.38 5.77
N TYR A 394 -7.15 -15.55 5.56
CA TYR A 394 -6.38 -16.76 5.89
C TYR A 394 -6.97 -18.08 5.35
N LYS A 395 -7.74 -18.01 4.25
CA LYS A 395 -8.19 -19.22 3.55
C LYS A 395 -7.18 -19.65 2.51
N ASN A 396 -6.92 -20.94 2.43
CA ASN A 396 -6.09 -21.48 1.37
C ASN A 396 -6.78 -21.30 0.01
N MET A 397 -5.99 -20.98 -1.01
CA MET A 397 -6.39 -21.15 -2.39
C MET A 397 -6.61 -22.63 -2.67
N GLU A 398 -7.56 -22.89 -3.55
CA GLU A 398 -7.87 -24.25 -3.97
C GLU A 398 -7.91 -24.35 -5.49
N THR A 399 -7.70 -25.55 -6.01
CA THR A 399 -7.83 -25.86 -7.44
C THR A 399 -9.32 -26.04 -7.80
N CYS A 400 -10.07 -24.94 -7.76
CA CYS A 400 -11.47 -24.90 -8.16
C CYS A 400 -11.85 -23.57 -8.79
N VAL A 401 -12.94 -23.59 -9.57
CA VAL A 401 -13.54 -22.39 -10.15
C VAL A 401 -14.65 -21.90 -9.22
N THR A 402 -14.63 -20.61 -8.91
CA THR A 402 -15.70 -19.97 -8.15
C THR A 402 -16.94 -19.88 -9.04
N PRO A 403 -18.10 -20.41 -8.63
CA PRO A 403 -19.30 -20.37 -9.45
C PRO A 403 -19.71 -18.92 -9.75
N PRO A 404 -20.37 -18.66 -10.90
CA PRO A 404 -20.96 -17.35 -11.16
C PRO A 404 -21.92 -16.99 -10.03
N ALA A 405 -21.83 -15.77 -9.52
CA ALA A 405 -22.74 -15.33 -8.46
C ALA A 405 -24.18 -15.32 -9.01
N THR A 406 -25.07 -16.07 -8.36
CA THR A 406 -26.50 -16.12 -8.72
C THR A 406 -27.23 -14.83 -8.32
N SER A 407 -26.70 -14.07 -7.36
CA SER A 407 -27.21 -12.78 -6.88
C SER A 407 -26.15 -11.68 -7.00
N GLY A 408 -26.57 -10.46 -7.36
CA GLY A 408 -25.66 -9.30 -7.49
C GLY A 408 -24.73 -9.37 -8.70
N ALA A 409 -25.16 -9.96 -9.82
CA ALA A 409 -24.46 -9.96 -11.12
C ALA A 409 -25.03 -8.89 -12.07
N GLY A 410 -25.26 -7.68 -11.55
CA GLY A 410 -25.73 -6.56 -12.36
C GLY A 410 -24.59 -5.81 -13.05
N GLU A 411 -24.92 -5.11 -14.12
CA GLU A 411 -24.01 -4.20 -14.81
C GLU A 411 -23.68 -2.99 -13.92
N LEU A 412 -22.41 -2.63 -13.84
CA LEU A 412 -21.97 -1.45 -13.10
C LEU A 412 -22.02 -0.22 -13.98
N GLN A 413 -22.50 0.89 -13.41
CA GLN A 413 -22.38 2.19 -14.06
C GLN A 413 -20.90 2.54 -14.29
N PRO A 414 -20.54 3.34 -15.31
CA PRO A 414 -19.17 3.79 -15.46
C PRO A 414 -18.76 4.74 -14.32
N PHE A 415 -17.47 4.76 -13.97
CA PHE A 415 -16.92 5.72 -13.01
C PHE A 415 -16.89 7.13 -13.64
N PRO A 416 -17.27 8.22 -12.92
CA PRO A 416 -17.55 8.30 -11.48
C PRO A 416 -19.00 8.03 -11.07
N ALA A 417 -19.93 7.79 -12.01
CA ALA A 417 -21.35 7.61 -11.67
C ALA A 417 -21.58 6.44 -10.69
N ARG A 418 -20.82 5.35 -10.80
CA ARG A 418 -20.90 4.23 -9.84
C ARG A 418 -20.47 4.54 -8.41
N LEU A 419 -19.81 5.68 -8.15
CA LEU A 419 -19.35 6.02 -6.80
C LEU A 419 -20.51 6.19 -5.80
N THR A 420 -21.65 6.69 -6.27
CA THR A 420 -22.85 6.96 -5.47
C THR A 420 -24.08 6.17 -5.93
N ALA A 421 -24.04 5.53 -7.10
CA ALA A 421 -25.10 4.65 -7.55
C ALA A 421 -25.25 3.43 -6.61
N VAL A 422 -26.48 2.96 -6.44
CA VAL A 422 -26.80 1.77 -5.64
C VAL A 422 -26.09 0.54 -6.26
N PRO A 423 -25.19 -0.13 -5.54
CA PRO A 423 -24.45 -1.26 -6.09
C PRO A 423 -25.36 -2.47 -6.35
N PRO A 424 -25.16 -3.24 -7.44
CA PRO A 424 -25.99 -4.40 -7.76
C PRO A 424 -26.09 -5.44 -6.65
N ARG A 425 -25.04 -5.65 -5.84
CA ARG A 425 -25.14 -6.55 -4.68
C ARG A 425 -26.13 -6.06 -3.63
N ILE A 426 -26.29 -4.75 -3.44
CA ILE A 426 -27.27 -4.18 -2.51
C ILE A 426 -28.68 -4.37 -3.09
N SER A 427 -28.91 -3.95 -4.33
CA SER A 427 -30.24 -4.05 -4.94
C SER A 427 -30.72 -5.50 -5.11
N ALA A 428 -29.79 -6.45 -5.26
CA ALA A 428 -30.10 -7.89 -5.34
C ALA A 428 -30.20 -8.59 -3.96
N GLY A 429 -30.08 -7.86 -2.85
CA GLY A 429 -30.17 -8.43 -1.49
C GLY A 429 -29.02 -9.38 -1.13
N ALA A 430 -27.86 -9.27 -1.79
CA ALA A 430 -26.70 -10.13 -1.55
C ALA A 430 -25.91 -9.75 -0.27
N VAL A 431 -26.24 -8.61 0.35
CA VAL A 431 -25.74 -8.21 1.67
C VAL A 431 -26.91 -8.31 2.66
N PRO A 432 -27.02 -9.41 3.42
CA PRO A 432 -28.15 -9.62 4.33
C PRO A 432 -28.32 -8.47 5.31
N GLY A 433 -29.54 -7.97 5.46
CA GLY A 433 -29.86 -6.89 6.40
C GLY A 433 -29.47 -5.47 5.94
N PHE A 434 -28.91 -5.30 4.74
CA PHE A 434 -28.55 -3.98 4.21
C PHE A 434 -29.32 -3.67 2.93
N THR A 435 -30.29 -2.75 2.99
CA THR A 435 -31.17 -2.42 1.87
C THR A 435 -30.66 -1.24 1.04
N THR A 436 -31.32 -0.96 -0.08
CA THR A 436 -31.08 0.23 -0.90
C THR A 436 -31.26 1.52 -0.09
N GLU A 437 -32.30 1.58 0.73
CA GLU A 437 -32.60 2.74 1.58
C GLU A 437 -31.50 2.94 2.63
N SER A 438 -31.03 1.85 3.26
CA SER A 438 -29.90 1.89 4.19
C SER A 438 -28.63 2.42 3.52
N TYR A 439 -28.37 2.00 2.28
CA TYR A 439 -27.22 2.48 1.50
C TYR A 439 -27.29 3.99 1.23
N GLU A 440 -28.45 4.49 0.82
CA GLU A 440 -28.65 5.92 0.58
C GLU A 440 -28.56 6.75 1.86
N GLU A 441 -29.11 6.25 2.97
CA GLU A 441 -28.99 6.90 4.27
C GLU A 441 -27.54 6.96 4.75
N GLU A 442 -26.79 5.88 4.59
CA GLU A 442 -25.36 5.79 4.90
C GLU A 442 -24.55 6.83 4.11
N ASN A 443 -24.82 7.01 2.82
CA ASN A 443 -24.19 8.04 2.01
C ASN A 443 -24.50 9.46 2.54
N ARG A 444 -25.78 9.78 2.79
CA ARG A 444 -26.18 11.08 3.36
C ARG A 444 -25.56 11.32 4.75
N ARG A 445 -25.40 10.28 5.54
CA ARG A 445 -24.77 10.33 6.86
C ARG A 445 -23.28 10.65 6.74
N TRP A 446 -22.56 9.99 5.84
CA TRP A 446 -21.14 10.26 5.61
C TRP A 446 -20.87 11.65 5.03
N GLU A 447 -21.73 12.15 4.15
CA GLU A 447 -21.65 13.53 3.68
C GLU A 447 -21.73 14.55 4.83
N ARG A 448 -22.65 14.33 5.78
CA ARG A 448 -22.77 15.17 6.99
C ARG A 448 -21.55 15.05 7.91
N HIS A 449 -21.12 13.82 8.22
CA HIS A 449 -19.94 13.57 9.05
C HIS A 449 -18.70 14.26 8.47
N VAL A 450 -18.45 14.08 7.16
CA VAL A 450 -17.30 14.67 6.48
C VAL A 450 -17.39 16.20 6.41
N ALA A 451 -18.59 16.77 6.19
CA ALA A 451 -18.78 18.21 6.25
C ALA A 451 -18.45 18.77 7.63
N ALA A 452 -18.78 18.06 8.72
CA ALA A 452 -18.38 18.44 10.07
C ALA A 452 -16.86 18.30 10.29
N TYR A 453 -16.25 17.21 9.82
CA TYR A 453 -14.81 17.01 9.92
C TYR A 453 -14.03 18.13 9.22
N LYS A 454 -14.50 18.59 8.05
CA LYS A 454 -13.89 19.69 7.29
C LYS A 454 -13.89 21.03 8.02
N LYS A 455 -14.83 21.26 8.94
CA LYS A 455 -14.86 22.49 9.78
C LYS A 455 -13.72 22.52 10.78
N VAL A 456 -13.33 21.36 11.32
CA VAL A 456 -12.24 21.22 12.29
C VAL A 456 -10.90 21.03 11.58
N ASN A 457 -10.88 20.17 10.57
CA ASN A 457 -9.71 19.88 9.75
C ASN A 457 -9.93 20.34 8.30
N TYR A 458 -9.73 21.62 8.05
CA TYR A 458 -9.88 22.22 6.71
C TYR A 458 -8.92 21.61 5.68
N LYS A 459 -7.83 20.95 6.10
CA LYS A 459 -6.87 20.29 5.21
C LYS A 459 -7.48 19.10 4.45
N LEU A 460 -8.63 18.58 4.89
CA LEU A 460 -9.42 17.60 4.13
C LEU A 460 -9.89 18.12 2.75
N ASN A 461 -9.95 19.44 2.55
CA ASN A 461 -10.23 20.06 1.25
C ASN A 461 -8.96 20.44 0.46
N SER A 462 -7.77 20.17 1.02
CA SER A 462 -6.48 20.53 0.42
C SER A 462 -5.80 19.31 -0.20
N GLU A 463 -4.66 19.55 -0.86
CA GLU A 463 -3.79 18.48 -1.41
C GLU A 463 -2.88 17.83 -0.35
N ARG A 464 -3.08 18.13 0.94
CA ARG A 464 -2.24 17.61 2.02
C ARG A 464 -2.28 16.09 2.14
N TYR A 465 -3.42 15.47 1.89
CA TYR A 465 -3.63 14.04 2.13
C TYR A 465 -3.70 13.30 0.79
N ARG A 466 -2.72 12.42 0.52
CA ARG A 466 -2.71 11.54 -0.66
C ARG A 466 -3.07 10.12 -0.25
N ASN A 467 -2.32 9.55 0.68
CA ASN A 467 -2.50 8.17 1.15
C ASN A 467 -3.43 8.19 2.37
N ILE A 468 -4.68 7.81 2.18
CA ILE A 468 -5.70 7.79 3.25
C ILE A 468 -6.04 6.35 3.58
N MET A 469 -6.21 6.04 4.86
CA MET A 469 -6.70 4.75 5.33
C MET A 469 -8.03 4.94 6.04
N ASP A 470 -9.02 4.14 5.68
CA ASP A 470 -10.25 4.00 6.45
C ASP A 470 -10.27 2.61 7.08
N MET A 471 -10.08 2.54 8.40
CA MET A 471 -9.89 1.29 9.12
C MET A 471 -11.17 0.47 9.25
N ASN A 472 -12.33 1.09 9.13
CA ASN A 472 -13.64 0.43 9.16
C ASN A 472 -14.56 1.08 8.14
N ALA A 473 -14.36 0.71 6.87
CA ALA A 473 -14.95 1.41 5.74
C ALA A 473 -16.45 1.13 5.54
N GLY A 474 -17.00 0.06 6.13
CA GLY A 474 -18.33 -0.42 5.83
C GLY A 474 -18.54 -0.54 4.31
N VAL A 475 -19.53 0.17 3.78
CA VAL A 475 -19.82 0.23 2.33
C VAL A 475 -19.02 1.29 1.56
N GLY A 476 -17.96 1.85 2.15
CA GLY A 476 -17.08 2.86 1.53
C GLY A 476 -17.65 4.28 1.54
N GLY A 477 -18.55 4.60 2.48
CA GLY A 477 -19.24 5.89 2.54
C GLY A 477 -18.31 7.07 2.81
N PHE A 478 -17.37 6.93 3.75
CA PHE A 478 -16.35 7.94 4.02
C PHE A 478 -15.53 8.26 2.77
N ALA A 479 -14.96 7.23 2.12
CA ALA A 479 -14.14 7.39 0.92
C ALA A 479 -14.91 8.03 -0.25
N ALA A 480 -16.19 7.73 -0.40
CA ALA A 480 -17.04 8.38 -1.38
C ALA A 480 -17.26 9.87 -1.05
N ALA A 481 -17.53 10.20 0.21
CA ALA A 481 -17.76 11.58 0.66
C ALA A 481 -16.50 12.47 0.63
N ILE A 482 -15.30 11.88 0.73
CA ILE A 482 -14.02 12.59 0.61
C ILE A 482 -13.35 12.43 -0.76
N PHE A 483 -14.03 11.85 -1.74
CA PHE A 483 -13.42 11.51 -3.02
C PHE A 483 -12.73 12.71 -3.67
N SER A 484 -11.50 12.47 -4.14
CA SER A 484 -10.70 13.44 -4.88
C SER A 484 -9.82 12.68 -5.89
N PRO A 485 -9.62 13.22 -7.11
CA PRO A 485 -8.68 12.62 -8.06
C PRO A 485 -7.22 12.71 -7.58
N LYS A 486 -6.95 13.53 -6.56
CA LYS A 486 -5.60 13.72 -6.00
C LYS A 486 -5.31 12.84 -4.80
N SER A 487 -6.27 12.09 -4.27
CA SER A 487 -6.07 11.18 -3.15
C SER A 487 -6.60 9.77 -3.44
N TRP A 488 -6.21 8.81 -2.62
CA TRP A 488 -6.79 7.48 -2.62
C TRP A 488 -7.03 7.00 -1.20
N VAL A 489 -8.00 6.10 -1.04
CA VAL A 489 -8.38 5.55 0.26
C VAL A 489 -8.20 4.05 0.24
N MET A 490 -7.40 3.52 1.16
CA MET A 490 -7.41 2.11 1.52
C MET A 490 -8.65 1.85 2.37
N ASN A 491 -9.70 1.30 1.76
CA ASN A 491 -10.94 0.96 2.46
C ASN A 491 -10.79 -0.43 3.11
N VAL A 492 -10.58 -0.47 4.42
CA VAL A 492 -10.48 -1.74 5.15
C VAL A 492 -11.84 -2.16 5.66
N VAL A 493 -12.24 -3.39 5.34
CA VAL A 493 -13.41 -4.03 5.96
C VAL A 493 -12.88 -5.02 6.99
N PRO A 494 -13.05 -4.75 8.30
CA PRO A 494 -12.53 -5.61 9.34
C PRO A 494 -13.14 -7.01 9.27
N THR A 495 -12.35 -8.05 9.53
CA THR A 495 -12.86 -9.43 9.67
C THR A 495 -13.78 -9.60 10.88
N ALA A 496 -13.70 -8.68 11.84
CA ALA A 496 -14.59 -8.60 12.99
C ALA A 496 -15.98 -8.03 12.66
N ALA A 497 -16.15 -7.39 11.50
CA ALA A 497 -17.43 -6.80 11.11
C ALA A 497 -18.46 -7.89 10.80
N GLU A 498 -19.71 -7.67 11.20
CA GLU A 498 -20.81 -8.62 10.95
C GLU A 498 -21.15 -8.72 9.45
N LEU A 499 -21.02 -7.61 8.72
CA LEU A 499 -21.38 -7.54 7.30
C LEU A 499 -20.14 -7.52 6.41
N SER A 500 -20.08 -8.50 5.51
CA SER A 500 -19.09 -8.57 4.43
C SER A 500 -19.40 -7.56 3.32
N THR A 501 -18.85 -6.35 3.45
CA THR A 501 -19.21 -5.18 2.61
C THR A 501 -18.15 -4.79 1.58
N LEU A 502 -17.00 -5.46 1.55
CA LEU A 502 -15.90 -5.07 0.64
C LEU A 502 -16.28 -5.24 -0.84
N GLY A 503 -17.16 -6.19 -1.18
CA GLY A 503 -17.69 -6.32 -2.53
C GLY A 503 -18.43 -5.06 -2.99
N VAL A 504 -19.17 -4.42 -2.08
CA VAL A 504 -19.90 -3.16 -2.31
C VAL A 504 -18.91 -2.02 -2.57
N VAL A 505 -17.83 -1.93 -1.80
CA VAL A 505 -16.75 -0.95 -1.99
C VAL A 505 -16.16 -1.04 -3.41
N TYR A 506 -15.89 -2.27 -3.90
CA TYR A 506 -15.36 -2.47 -5.25
C TYR A 506 -16.39 -2.16 -6.35
N GLU A 507 -17.68 -2.45 -6.14
CA GLU A 507 -18.75 -2.08 -7.08
C GLU A 507 -18.90 -0.56 -7.22
N ARG A 508 -18.54 0.22 -6.18
CA ARG A 508 -18.44 1.69 -6.24
C ARG A 508 -17.21 2.20 -7.00
N GLY A 509 -16.31 1.34 -7.43
CA GLY A 509 -15.03 1.71 -8.05
C GLY A 509 -13.98 2.26 -7.09
N LEU A 510 -14.10 1.90 -5.81
CA LEU A 510 -13.08 2.12 -4.79
C LEU A 510 -12.21 0.87 -4.64
N ILE A 511 -11.09 0.99 -3.92
CA ILE A 511 -10.19 -0.12 -3.60
C ILE A 511 -10.13 -0.35 -2.09
N GLY A 512 -9.84 -1.59 -1.70
CA GLY A 512 -9.83 -1.96 -0.28
C GLY A 512 -9.40 -3.40 -0.04
N MET A 513 -9.33 -3.81 1.22
CA MET A 513 -9.00 -5.19 1.59
C MET A 513 -9.66 -5.61 2.90
N TYR A 514 -9.86 -6.92 3.05
CA TYR A 514 -10.15 -7.49 4.37
C TYR A 514 -8.88 -7.48 5.21
N HIS A 515 -9.01 -7.19 6.51
CA HIS A 515 -7.91 -7.25 7.46
C HIS A 515 -8.42 -7.42 8.88
N ASP A 516 -7.65 -8.12 9.72
CA ASP A 516 -7.89 -8.18 11.17
C ASP A 516 -6.95 -7.20 11.89
N TRP A 517 -7.51 -6.16 12.52
CA TRP A 517 -6.77 -5.16 13.29
C TRP A 517 -6.13 -5.68 14.58
N CYS A 518 -6.40 -6.93 14.95
CA CYS A 518 -5.60 -7.62 15.95
C CYS A 518 -4.22 -8.02 15.43
N GLU A 519 -3.89 -7.77 14.17
CA GLU A 519 -2.58 -8.03 13.59
C GLU A 519 -2.06 -6.83 12.78
N ALA A 520 -0.74 -6.76 12.57
CA ALA A 520 -0.12 -5.65 11.83
C ALA A 520 -0.48 -5.69 10.34
N PHE A 521 -0.85 -4.55 9.77
CA PHE A 521 -1.20 -4.39 8.37
C PHE A 521 0.00 -4.67 7.45
N SER A 522 -0.26 -5.24 6.28
CA SER A 522 0.76 -5.64 5.30
C SER A 522 1.32 -4.44 4.52
N THR A 523 1.89 -3.47 5.24
CA THR A 523 2.47 -2.24 4.71
C THR A 523 3.73 -1.81 5.47
N TYR A 524 4.51 -0.92 4.88
CA TYR A 524 5.65 -0.28 5.52
C TYR A 524 5.22 0.77 6.57
N PRO A 525 6.06 1.07 7.58
CA PRO A 525 5.83 2.22 8.44
C PRO A 525 5.71 3.53 7.65
N ARG A 526 5.03 4.53 8.21
CA ARG A 526 4.90 5.89 7.62
C ARG A 526 4.31 5.89 6.20
N THR A 527 3.27 5.08 5.99
CA THR A 527 2.58 4.97 4.70
C THR A 527 1.50 6.04 4.51
N TYR A 528 0.67 6.26 5.53
CA TYR A 528 -0.57 7.04 5.40
C TYR A 528 -0.42 8.46 5.94
N ASP A 529 -0.99 9.43 5.23
CA ASP A 529 -1.08 10.82 5.65
C ASP A 529 -2.24 11.05 6.62
N LEU A 530 -3.33 10.29 6.42
CA LEU A 530 -4.54 10.35 7.24
C LEU A 530 -5.07 8.94 7.53
N ILE A 531 -5.35 8.67 8.80
CA ILE A 531 -6.07 7.47 9.24
C ILE A 531 -7.44 7.91 9.77
N HIS A 532 -8.50 7.39 9.16
CA HIS A 532 -9.87 7.49 9.65
C HIS A 532 -10.27 6.15 10.26
N ALA A 533 -11.00 6.20 11.38
CA ALA A 533 -11.61 5.01 11.96
C ALA A 533 -12.93 5.34 12.64
N ASN A 534 -13.97 4.59 12.29
CA ASN A 534 -15.31 4.72 12.85
C ASN A 534 -15.69 3.47 13.64
N GLY A 535 -15.94 3.61 14.94
CA GLY A 535 -16.31 2.51 15.83
C GLY A 535 -15.26 1.40 15.96
N ILE A 536 -14.00 1.65 15.57
CA ILE A 536 -12.99 0.58 15.47
C ILE A 536 -12.65 -0.02 16.85
N PHE A 537 -12.60 0.80 17.89
CA PHE A 537 -12.25 0.34 19.22
C PHE A 537 -13.44 -0.34 19.89
N THR A 538 -14.66 0.14 19.63
CA THR A 538 -15.88 -0.59 19.99
C THR A 538 -15.93 -1.98 19.33
N LEU A 539 -15.61 -2.07 18.04
CA LEU A 539 -15.63 -3.32 17.28
C LEU A 539 -14.62 -4.36 17.81
N TYR A 540 -13.49 -3.91 18.35
CA TYR A 540 -12.39 -4.76 18.78
C TYR A 540 -12.20 -4.89 20.29
N LYS A 541 -13.05 -4.23 21.10
CA LYS A 541 -12.88 -4.09 22.57
C LYS A 541 -12.64 -5.41 23.33
N ASP A 542 -13.22 -6.51 22.85
CA ASP A 542 -13.14 -7.84 23.47
C ASP A 542 -12.32 -8.84 22.63
N ARG A 543 -11.68 -8.41 21.53
CA ARG A 543 -10.92 -9.28 20.62
C ARG A 543 -9.41 -9.13 20.80
N CYS A 544 -8.93 -7.90 20.99
CA CYS A 544 -7.51 -7.62 21.24
C CYS A 544 -7.33 -6.27 21.94
N LYS A 545 -6.10 -6.00 22.38
CA LYS A 545 -5.79 -4.82 23.19
C LYS A 545 -5.86 -3.56 22.33
N MET A 546 -6.47 -2.50 22.87
CA MET A 546 -6.52 -1.17 22.26
C MET A 546 -5.12 -0.65 21.90
N GLU A 547 -4.13 -0.93 22.75
CA GLU A 547 -2.73 -0.56 22.55
C GLU A 547 -2.11 -1.21 21.31
N ASP A 548 -2.52 -2.44 20.95
CA ASP A 548 -2.03 -3.10 19.73
C ASP A 548 -2.50 -2.36 18.47
N ILE A 549 -3.78 -1.97 18.44
CA ILE A 549 -4.35 -1.19 17.33
C ILE A 549 -3.68 0.18 17.26
N LEU A 550 -3.52 0.87 18.40
CA LEU A 550 -2.88 2.19 18.43
C LEU A 550 -1.41 2.15 18.01
N LEU A 551 -0.64 1.13 18.42
CA LEU A 551 0.75 0.95 17.98
C LEU A 551 0.84 0.70 16.47
N GLU A 552 -0.09 -0.07 15.91
CA GLU A 552 -0.15 -0.28 14.47
C GLU A 552 -0.51 1.01 13.72
N MET A 553 -1.49 1.77 14.22
CA MET A 553 -1.82 3.09 13.69
C MET A 553 -0.62 4.02 13.71
N ASP A 554 0.12 4.10 14.83
CA ASP A 554 1.33 4.91 14.92
C ASP A 554 2.40 4.45 13.94
N ARG A 555 2.63 3.14 13.80
CA ARG A 555 3.62 2.59 12.86
C ARG A 555 3.32 3.04 11.43
N ILE A 556 2.09 2.89 10.96
CA ILE A 556 1.72 3.14 9.55
C ILE A 556 1.42 4.61 9.24
N LEU A 557 1.19 5.44 10.26
CA LEU A 557 0.99 6.88 10.11
C LEU A 557 2.32 7.61 9.89
N ARG A 558 2.34 8.50 8.90
CA ARG A 558 3.49 9.39 8.65
C ARG A 558 3.70 10.34 9.83
N PRO A 559 4.94 10.81 10.07
CA PRO A 559 5.16 11.97 10.92
C PRO A 559 4.29 13.14 10.48
N GLU A 560 3.72 13.87 11.44
CA GLU A 560 2.75 14.95 11.18
C GLU A 560 1.47 14.49 10.47
N GLY A 561 1.25 13.18 10.38
CA GLY A 561 0.03 12.57 9.89
C GLY A 561 -1.15 12.82 10.84
N THR A 562 -2.34 12.81 10.27
CA THR A 562 -3.59 13.11 10.99
C THR A 562 -4.40 11.85 11.26
N VAL A 563 -5.08 11.80 12.38
CA VAL A 563 -6.02 10.74 12.72
C VAL A 563 -7.38 11.36 13.04
N ILE A 564 -8.44 10.75 12.51
CA ILE A 564 -9.84 11.09 12.84
C ILE A 564 -10.50 9.82 13.37
N LEU A 565 -10.85 9.83 14.65
CA LEU A 565 -11.53 8.72 15.31
C LEU A 565 -12.93 9.13 15.70
N ARG A 566 -13.93 8.37 15.27
CA ARG A 566 -15.31 8.49 15.74
C ARG A 566 -15.67 7.24 16.52
N ASP A 567 -16.01 7.39 17.80
CA ASP A 567 -16.37 6.27 18.68
C ASP A 567 -17.11 6.80 19.92
N HIS A 568 -17.56 5.92 20.80
CA HIS A 568 -18.21 6.31 22.06
C HIS A 568 -17.24 7.08 22.97
N VAL A 569 -17.74 8.09 23.69
CA VAL A 569 -16.91 9.03 24.46
C VAL A 569 -16.00 8.36 25.49
N ASP A 570 -16.47 7.33 26.20
CA ASP A 570 -15.68 6.62 27.23
C ASP A 570 -14.48 5.88 26.63
N ILE A 571 -14.63 5.35 25.41
CA ILE A 571 -13.57 4.74 24.62
C ILE A 571 -12.59 5.80 24.13
N LEU A 572 -13.09 6.90 23.55
CA LEU A 572 -12.22 7.97 23.05
C LEU A 572 -11.42 8.65 24.17
N LEU A 573 -11.94 8.74 25.39
CA LEU A 573 -11.18 9.22 26.55
C LEU A 573 -10.03 8.28 26.92
N LYS A 574 -10.23 6.95 26.84
CA LYS A 574 -9.16 5.96 27.03
C LYS A 574 -8.11 6.07 25.93
N VAL A 575 -8.55 6.16 24.67
CA VAL A 575 -7.65 6.38 23.52
C VAL A 575 -6.83 7.65 23.70
N GLN A 576 -7.49 8.77 24.03
CA GLN A 576 -6.85 10.07 24.24
C GLN A 576 -5.78 9.99 25.34
N ARG A 577 -6.04 9.27 26.44
CA ARG A 577 -5.06 9.03 27.50
C ARG A 577 -3.87 8.21 27.00
N THR A 578 -4.10 7.15 26.23
CA THR A 578 -3.02 6.30 25.73
C THR A 578 -2.14 7.02 24.71
N VAL A 579 -2.73 7.74 23.75
CA VAL A 579 -1.97 8.42 22.68
C VAL A 579 -1.18 9.64 23.18
N LYS A 580 -1.52 10.21 24.34
CA LYS A 580 -0.65 11.19 25.02
C LYS A 580 0.74 10.63 25.29
N GLY A 581 0.83 9.34 25.64
CA GLY A 581 2.11 8.62 25.80
C GLY A 581 2.79 8.23 24.49
N MET A 582 2.12 8.43 23.35
CA MET A 582 2.60 8.11 22.01
C MET A 582 3.08 9.35 21.23
N ARG A 583 3.19 10.51 21.91
CA ARG A 583 3.60 11.79 21.30
C ARG A 583 2.61 12.29 20.25
N TRP A 584 1.31 12.12 20.50
CA TRP A 584 0.25 12.67 19.66
C TRP A 584 -0.38 13.91 20.32
N LYS A 585 -0.64 14.95 19.53
CA LYS A 585 -1.52 16.06 19.94
C LYS A 585 -2.95 15.68 19.62
N THR A 586 -3.91 16.02 20.49
CA THR A 586 -5.31 15.60 20.34
C THR A 586 -6.29 16.75 20.56
N LEU A 587 -7.44 16.67 19.92
CA LEU A 587 -8.60 17.55 20.08
C LEU A 587 -9.85 16.68 20.06
N LEU A 588 -10.58 16.63 21.18
CA LEU A 588 -11.88 15.95 21.26
C LEU A 588 -12.99 16.95 20.92
N ALA A 589 -13.83 16.60 19.96
CA ALA A 589 -14.96 17.39 19.50
C ALA A 589 -16.28 16.65 19.73
N ASN A 590 -17.35 17.43 19.87
CA ASN A 590 -18.71 16.92 19.98
C ASN A 590 -19.22 16.37 18.64
N HIS A 591 -20.20 15.48 18.71
CA HIS A 591 -21.02 15.11 17.57
C HIS A 591 -21.65 16.36 16.95
N GLU A 592 -21.73 16.41 15.62
CA GLU A 592 -22.20 17.56 14.87
C GLU A 592 -23.69 17.87 15.07
N ASP A 593 -24.51 16.85 15.27
CA ASP A 593 -25.95 17.02 15.50
C ASP A 593 -26.26 17.51 16.91
N SER A 594 -25.52 17.09 17.95
CA SER A 594 -25.75 17.50 19.34
C SER A 594 -24.59 17.14 20.28
N PRO A 595 -24.22 18.02 21.23
CA PRO A 595 -23.25 17.71 22.27
C PRO A 595 -23.70 16.60 23.24
N ASN A 596 -24.99 16.24 23.27
CA ASN A 596 -25.50 15.20 24.16
C ASN A 596 -25.41 13.79 23.56
N ILE A 597 -25.08 13.66 22.26
CA ILE A 597 -24.88 12.36 21.64
C ILE A 597 -23.58 11.74 22.20
N PRO A 598 -23.59 10.50 22.72
CA PRO A 598 -22.42 9.88 23.35
C PRO A 598 -21.25 9.60 22.40
N GLU A 599 -21.54 9.40 21.10
CA GLU A 599 -20.50 9.32 20.08
C GLU A 599 -19.81 10.67 19.92
N LYS A 600 -18.47 10.67 19.86
CA LYS A 600 -17.64 11.88 19.72
C LYS A 600 -16.62 11.69 18.62
N VAL A 601 -15.89 12.76 18.31
CA VAL A 601 -14.84 12.74 17.31
C VAL A 601 -13.53 13.20 17.94
N LEU A 602 -12.53 12.32 17.97
CA LEU A 602 -11.17 12.66 18.40
C LEU A 602 -10.30 12.90 17.16
N PHE A 603 -9.84 14.13 17.01
CA PHE A 603 -8.81 14.50 16.04
C PHE A 603 -7.45 14.38 16.70
N ALA A 604 -6.48 13.79 16.02
CA ALA A 604 -5.11 13.71 16.52
C ALA A 604 -4.07 13.98 15.41
N VAL A 605 -2.91 14.45 15.82
CA VAL A 605 -1.74 14.64 14.94
C VAL A 605 -0.53 14.01 15.61
N LYS A 606 0.13 13.10 14.90
CA LYS A 606 1.39 12.49 15.34
C LYS A 606 2.52 13.51 15.22
N LEU A 607 3.30 13.70 16.28
CA LEU A 607 4.47 14.58 16.22
C LEU A 607 5.63 13.93 15.47
N TYR A 608 6.43 14.75 14.78
CA TYR A 608 7.71 14.29 14.22
C TYR A 608 8.72 14.08 15.35
N TRP A 609 9.47 12.98 15.26
CA TRP A 609 10.58 12.65 16.14
C TRP A 609 11.44 11.57 15.48
N THR A 610 12.71 11.50 15.87
CA THR A 610 13.67 10.51 15.34
C THR A 610 14.39 9.74 16.45
N ALA A 611 15.03 8.62 16.10
CA ALA A 611 15.83 7.87 17.04
C ALA A 611 17.09 8.66 17.43
N GLY A 612 17.23 9.03 18.70
CA GLY A 612 18.42 9.71 19.25
C GLY A 612 18.17 11.07 19.92
N GLU A 613 17.02 11.71 19.67
CA GLU A 613 16.71 13.05 20.23
C GLU A 613 16.62 13.08 21.77
N GLY A 614 16.45 11.91 22.43
CA GLY A 614 16.42 11.81 23.89
C GLY A 614 17.79 11.72 24.58
N SER A 615 18.90 11.64 23.84
CA SER A 615 20.25 11.55 24.43
C SER A 615 21.00 12.89 24.45
N GLU A 616 20.61 13.87 23.65
CA GLU A 616 21.23 15.20 23.65
C GLU A 616 20.76 16.08 24.81
N GLU A 617 19.49 15.96 25.25
CA GLU A 617 18.98 16.70 26.41
C GLU A 617 19.69 16.29 27.72
N LYS A 618 20.07 15.02 27.88
CA LYS A 618 20.87 14.56 29.04
C LYS A 618 22.33 14.99 28.97
N LYS A 619 22.91 15.12 27.76
CA LYS A 619 24.29 15.62 27.62
C LYS A 619 24.42 17.12 27.92
N LYS A 620 23.38 17.92 27.67
CA LYS A 620 23.40 19.35 28.01
C LYS A 620 23.32 19.60 29.52
N THR A 621 22.56 18.80 30.27
CA THR A 621 22.47 18.95 31.74
C THR A 621 23.73 18.50 32.48
N ASP A 622 24.46 17.51 31.97
CA ASP A 622 25.73 17.05 32.59
C ASP A 622 26.93 17.96 32.25
N SER A 623 26.86 18.76 31.18
CA SER A 623 27.94 19.68 30.79
C SER A 623 27.92 21.03 31.50
N SER A 624 26.82 21.38 32.19
CA SER A 624 26.65 22.68 32.87
C SER A 624 27.00 22.66 34.36
N SER A 625 27.48 21.54 34.92
CA SER A 625 27.79 21.41 36.36
C SER A 625 29.29 21.37 36.71
N VAL A 626 30.20 21.53 35.74
CA VAL A 626 31.65 21.54 35.97
C VAL A 626 32.31 22.78 35.34
N ALA A 627 31.98 23.96 35.86
CA ALA A 627 32.78 25.17 35.69
C ALA A 627 32.45 26.16 36.82
N GLY A 628 33.27 26.17 37.88
CA GLY A 628 33.21 27.20 38.91
C GLY A 628 33.58 26.73 40.30
N LYS A 629 34.88 26.49 40.55
CA LYS A 629 35.52 26.62 41.87
C LYS A 629 37.04 26.58 41.70
N ASP A 630 37.62 27.74 41.41
CA ASP A 630 39.00 28.09 41.75
C ASP A 630 38.97 29.51 42.35
N SER A 631 39.12 29.58 43.66
CA SER A 631 39.59 30.72 44.47
C SER A 631 40.03 30.17 45.82
#